data_AF-A0A1C5EUZ9-F1
#
_entry.id   AF-A0A1C5EUZ9-F1
#
_cell.length_a   1.000
_cell.length_b   1.000
_cell.length_c   1.000
_cell.angle_alpha   90.00
_cell.angle_beta   90.00
_cell.angle_gamma   90.00
#
_symmetry.space_group_name_H-M   'P 1'
#
loop_
_entity.id
_entity.type
_entity.pdbx_description
1 polymer ?
#
loop_
_entity_poly.entity_id
_entity_poly.type
_entity_poly.pdbx_seq_one_letter_code
_entity_poly.pdbx_strand_id
1 'polypeptide(L)'
;MPILARRLALPAAEPVRRPIGRTPLLTPHPLPPARHDHAQPVPEIVVDGPLAGRTARVTLRPTVLDADDGSPVPGVSVRASLHFRIPLCLEAVVRNSAPGQWETEWVRCRQDSSLFSVRAVEPLVAPAVISIVEQQEVRLQPLLVYAREREAGHALALVQKCRQEVAEASRRLRAAEADFARHGVPSQRAHEVLDALTRKRDTLWGWLRH
;
A
#
# COMPACT_ATOMS: atom_id res chain seq x y z
N MET A 1 30.87 6.70 79.28
CA MET A 1 31.22 5.27 79.41
C MET A 1 29.95 4.49 79.70
N PRO A 2 29.28 3.96 78.67
CA PRO A 2 28.69 2.63 78.82
C PRO A 2 28.68 1.74 77.56
N ILE A 3 28.83 0.43 77.82
CA ILE A 3 28.01 -0.70 77.31
C ILE A 3 28.11 -1.08 75.81
N LEU A 4 28.80 -2.21 75.59
CA LEU A 4 28.78 -3.07 74.40
C LEU A 4 27.38 -3.67 74.17
N ALA A 5 26.76 -3.33 73.04
CA ALA A 5 25.51 -3.95 72.59
C ALA A 5 25.78 -5.25 71.82
N ARG A 6 25.39 -6.37 72.44
CA ARG A 6 25.21 -7.71 71.83
C ARG A 6 24.07 -7.64 70.80
N ARG A 7 24.30 -8.02 69.55
CA ARG A 7 23.21 -8.41 68.61
C ARG A 7 23.30 -9.89 68.30
N LEU A 8 22.18 -10.55 68.58
CA LEU A 8 21.88 -11.97 68.39
C LEU A 8 21.83 -12.32 66.90
N ALA A 9 22.42 -13.47 66.56
CA ALA A 9 22.29 -14.13 65.28
C ALA A 9 20.87 -14.71 65.13
N LEU A 10 20.21 -14.41 64.01
CA LEU A 10 18.97 -15.06 63.57
C LEU A 10 19.32 -16.16 62.54
N PRO A 11 18.70 -17.35 62.62
CA PRO A 11 18.99 -18.45 61.71
C PRO A 11 18.39 -18.24 60.33
N ALA A 12 19.07 -18.83 59.34
CA ALA A 12 18.70 -18.85 57.93
C ALA A 12 17.32 -19.48 57.71
N ALA A 13 16.42 -18.73 57.08
CA ALA A 13 15.15 -19.23 56.58
C ALA A 13 15.37 -19.84 55.18
N GLU A 14 15.15 -21.14 55.05
CA GLU A 14 15.05 -21.84 53.76
C GLU A 14 13.82 -21.34 52.98
N PRO A 15 13.95 -20.99 51.69
CA PRO A 15 12.78 -20.81 50.84
C PRO A 15 12.29 -22.17 50.33
N VAL A 16 11.07 -22.50 50.77
CA VAL A 16 10.20 -23.58 50.28
C VAL A 16 10.23 -23.68 48.76
N ARG A 17 10.74 -24.80 48.22
CA ARG A 17 10.62 -25.16 46.81
C ARG A 17 9.15 -25.47 46.49
N ARG A 18 8.46 -24.57 45.80
CA ARG A 18 7.22 -24.90 45.09
C ARG A 18 7.56 -25.50 43.72
N PRO A 19 6.85 -26.55 43.26
CA PRO A 19 7.04 -27.05 41.91
C PRO A 19 6.54 -26.00 40.92
N ILE A 20 7.44 -25.50 40.08
CA ILE A 20 7.12 -24.63 38.95
C ILE A 20 6.29 -25.48 37.97
N GLY A 21 4.98 -25.28 37.98
CA GLY A 21 4.12 -25.74 36.89
C GLY A 21 4.71 -25.20 35.59
N ARG A 22 4.96 -26.10 34.64
CA ARG A 22 5.44 -25.78 33.30
C ARG A 22 4.50 -24.76 32.67
N THR A 23 4.93 -23.51 32.58
CA THR A 23 4.30 -22.53 31.70
C THR A 23 4.46 -23.07 30.28
N PRO A 24 3.38 -23.29 29.50
CA PRO A 24 3.54 -23.59 28.09
C PRO A 24 4.25 -22.39 27.45
N LEU A 25 5.33 -22.67 26.71
CA LEU A 25 5.99 -21.71 25.84
C LEU A 25 4.92 -21.06 24.98
N LEU A 26 4.63 -19.79 25.25
CA LEU A 26 3.91 -18.91 24.33
C LEU A 26 4.71 -18.91 23.03
N THR A 27 4.30 -19.76 22.10
CA THR A 27 4.65 -19.61 20.69
C THR A 27 4.39 -18.15 20.32
N PRO A 28 5.35 -17.44 19.71
CA PRO A 28 5.09 -16.09 19.22
C PRO A 28 3.93 -16.20 18.24
N HIS A 29 2.76 -15.77 18.68
CA HIS A 29 1.63 -15.60 17.79
C HIS A 29 2.13 -14.61 16.74
N PRO A 30 2.12 -14.93 15.43
CA PRO A 30 2.37 -13.91 14.43
C PRO A 30 1.38 -12.80 14.74
N LEU A 31 1.90 -11.62 15.07
CA LEU A 31 1.08 -10.42 15.17
C LEU A 31 0.25 -10.40 13.89
N PRO A 32 -1.09 -10.27 13.97
CA PRO A 32 -1.88 -10.08 12.77
C PRO A 32 -1.21 -8.94 11.99
N PRO A 33 -1.05 -9.07 10.65
CA PRO A 33 -0.40 -8.03 9.86
C PRO A 33 -1.06 -6.72 10.27
N ALA A 34 -0.23 -5.76 10.69
CA ALA A 34 -0.72 -4.48 11.15
C ALA A 34 -1.62 -3.96 10.04
N ARG A 35 -2.94 -4.03 10.26
CA ARG A 35 -3.90 -3.29 9.46
C ARG A 35 -3.58 -1.85 9.77
N HIS A 36 -2.67 -1.26 9.01
CA HIS A 36 -2.52 0.17 8.93
C HIS A 36 -3.75 0.72 8.18
N ASP A 37 -4.94 0.51 8.73
CA ASP A 37 -6.16 1.26 8.44
C ASP A 37 -6.15 2.55 9.29
N HIS A 38 -5.02 3.26 9.25
CA HIS A 38 -4.99 4.70 9.51
C HIS A 38 -4.91 5.42 8.17
N ALA A 39 -5.75 5.01 7.22
CA ALA A 39 -6.06 5.90 6.11
C ALA A 39 -6.79 7.09 6.73
N GLN A 40 -6.09 8.22 6.87
CA GLN A 40 -6.76 9.49 7.13
C GLN A 40 -7.96 9.59 6.19
N PRO A 41 -9.12 10.05 6.68
CA PRO A 41 -10.30 10.16 5.83
C PRO A 41 -9.92 10.97 4.59
N VAL A 42 -10.10 10.37 3.42
CA VAL A 42 -9.83 11.04 2.15
C VAL A 42 -10.75 12.26 2.09
N PRO A 43 -10.23 13.48 1.86
CA PRO A 43 -11.07 14.66 1.84
C PRO A 43 -12.06 14.57 0.67
N GLU A 44 -13.31 14.96 0.91
CA GLU A 44 -14.40 14.84 -0.07
C GLU A 44 -15.22 16.13 -0.13
N ILE A 45 -15.70 16.48 -1.32
CA ILE A 45 -16.67 17.55 -1.49
C ILE A 45 -18.00 16.93 -1.90
N VAL A 46 -19.06 17.27 -1.17
CA VAL A 46 -20.42 16.86 -1.50
C VAL A 46 -21.20 18.07 -2.01
N VAL A 47 -21.83 17.92 -3.16
CA VAL A 47 -22.68 18.92 -3.80
C VAL A 47 -23.98 18.27 -4.22
N ASP A 48 -25.10 18.93 -3.93
CA ASP A 48 -26.39 18.54 -4.50
C ASP A 48 -26.67 19.42 -5.72
N GLY A 49 -27.07 18.81 -6.82
CA GLY A 49 -27.28 19.55 -8.06
C GLY A 49 -28.01 18.74 -9.14
N PRO A 50 -28.52 19.41 -10.18
CA PRO A 50 -29.13 18.72 -11.29
C PRO A 50 -28.09 17.96 -12.12
N LEU A 51 -28.34 16.67 -12.38
CA LEU A 51 -27.59 15.83 -13.28
C LEU A 51 -28.59 15.13 -14.20
N ALA A 52 -28.44 15.28 -15.52
CA ALA A 52 -29.38 14.76 -16.52
C ALA A 52 -30.86 15.09 -16.23
N GLY A 53 -31.14 16.33 -15.78
CA GLY A 53 -32.50 16.80 -15.48
C GLY A 53 -33.10 16.33 -14.16
N ARG A 54 -32.29 15.74 -13.26
CA ARG A 54 -32.74 15.24 -11.93
C ARG A 54 -31.79 15.69 -10.83
N THR A 55 -32.28 15.87 -9.62
CA THR A 55 -31.42 16.15 -8.46
C THR A 55 -30.56 14.92 -8.14
N ALA A 56 -29.26 15.11 -8.11
CA ALA A 56 -28.26 14.12 -7.74
C ALA A 56 -27.44 14.63 -6.55
N ARG A 57 -27.08 13.69 -5.67
CA ARG A 57 -26.02 13.94 -4.69
C ARG A 57 -24.69 13.53 -5.32
N VAL A 58 -23.81 14.50 -5.52
CA VAL A 58 -22.52 14.33 -6.18
C VAL A 58 -21.41 14.43 -5.14
N THR A 59 -20.55 13.43 -5.12
CA THR A 59 -19.38 13.36 -4.23
C THR A 59 -18.13 13.40 -5.08
N LEU A 60 -17.27 14.39 -4.85
CA LEU A 60 -16.00 14.59 -5.52
C LEU A 60 -14.90 14.13 -4.56
N ARG A 61 -14.02 13.25 -5.02
CA ARG A 61 -12.88 12.76 -4.25
C ARG A 61 -11.60 12.83 -5.09
N PRO A 62 -10.46 13.18 -4.50
CA PRO A 62 -9.19 13.16 -5.21
C PRO A 62 -8.85 11.74 -5.63
N THR A 63 -8.30 11.61 -6.84
CA THR A 63 -7.73 10.36 -7.34
C THR A 63 -6.41 10.66 -8.05
N VAL A 64 -5.64 9.61 -8.31
CA VAL A 64 -4.47 9.67 -9.18
C VAL A 64 -4.78 8.78 -10.38
N LEU A 65 -4.43 9.26 -11.57
CA LEU A 65 -4.69 8.63 -12.86
C LEU A 65 -3.36 8.44 -13.58
N ASP A 66 -3.29 7.45 -14.46
CA ASP A 66 -2.12 7.23 -15.30
C ASP A 66 -2.29 8.05 -16.59
N ALA A 67 -1.35 8.94 -16.87
CA ALA A 67 -1.28 9.61 -18.17
C ALA A 67 -0.80 8.64 -19.27
N ASP A 68 -0.91 9.07 -20.53
CA ASP A 68 -0.49 8.29 -21.69
C ASP A 68 1.02 7.95 -21.67
N ASP A 69 1.82 8.75 -20.97
CA ASP A 69 3.26 8.52 -20.74
C ASP A 69 3.56 7.68 -19.48
N GLY A 70 2.52 7.20 -18.79
CA GLY A 70 2.60 6.46 -17.53
C GLY A 70 2.90 7.32 -16.31
N SER A 71 2.91 8.65 -16.44
CA SER A 71 3.09 9.55 -15.30
C SER A 71 1.80 9.71 -14.48
N PRO A 72 1.88 9.79 -13.14
CA PRO A 72 0.70 9.98 -12.31
C PRO A 72 0.18 11.42 -12.42
N VAL A 73 -1.08 11.58 -12.83
CA VAL A 73 -1.78 12.86 -12.93
C VAL A 73 -2.88 12.91 -11.87
N PRO A 74 -2.99 14.01 -11.10
CA PRO A 74 -4.10 14.16 -10.17
C PRO A 74 -5.42 14.32 -10.95
N GLY A 75 -6.40 13.50 -10.59
CA GLY A 75 -7.75 13.55 -11.11
C GLY A 75 -8.79 13.76 -10.01
N VAL A 76 -10.04 13.83 -10.43
CA VAL A 76 -11.19 13.84 -9.53
C VAL A 76 -12.07 12.65 -9.89
N SER A 77 -12.28 11.77 -8.92
CA SER A 77 -13.33 10.76 -9.01
C SER A 77 -14.65 11.40 -8.57
N VAL A 78 -15.66 11.25 -9.40
CA VAL A 78 -16.99 11.80 -9.21
C VAL A 78 -17.96 10.64 -9.03
N ARG A 79 -18.64 10.63 -7.89
CA ARG A 79 -19.73 9.68 -7.65
C ARG A 79 -21.04 10.45 -7.56
N ALA A 80 -21.93 10.21 -8.51
CA ALA A 80 -23.26 10.79 -8.52
C ALA A 80 -24.32 9.73 -8.18
N SER A 81 -25.12 10.01 -7.17
CA SER A 81 -26.26 9.17 -6.78
C SER A 81 -27.55 9.85 -7.24
N LEU A 82 -28.17 9.26 -8.27
CA LEU A 82 -29.45 9.69 -8.82
C LEU A 82 -30.58 8.88 -8.20
N HIS A 83 -31.55 9.58 -7.62
CA HIS A 83 -32.74 8.93 -7.07
C HIS A 83 -33.77 8.70 -8.18
N PHE A 84 -33.75 7.52 -8.79
CA PHE A 84 -34.88 6.98 -9.56
C PHE A 84 -35.73 6.06 -8.66
N ARG A 85 -36.79 5.47 -9.22
CA ARG A 85 -37.54 4.38 -8.58
C ARG A 85 -36.62 3.22 -8.13
N ILE A 86 -35.50 3.02 -8.82
CA ILE A 86 -34.36 2.21 -8.41
C ILE A 86 -33.14 3.14 -8.36
N PRO A 87 -32.48 3.38 -7.21
CA PRO A 87 -31.39 4.34 -7.13
C PRO A 87 -30.26 3.97 -8.09
N LEU A 88 -29.90 4.89 -8.99
CA LEU A 88 -28.79 4.70 -9.93
C LEU A 88 -27.53 5.36 -9.35
N CYS A 89 -26.46 4.59 -9.25
CA CYS A 89 -25.16 5.09 -8.83
C CYS A 89 -24.24 5.15 -10.03
N LEU A 90 -23.94 6.37 -10.47
CA LEU A 90 -22.98 6.65 -11.52
C LEU A 90 -21.64 7.01 -10.90
N GLU A 91 -20.58 6.44 -11.44
CA GLU A 91 -19.21 6.78 -11.13
C GLU A 91 -18.59 7.32 -12.40
N ALA A 92 -17.90 8.43 -12.30
CA ALA A 92 -17.14 9.03 -13.38
C ALA A 92 -15.76 9.38 -12.85
N VAL A 93 -14.77 9.31 -13.73
CA VAL A 93 -13.45 9.86 -13.45
C VAL A 93 -13.21 10.98 -14.43
N VAL A 94 -12.82 12.12 -13.87
CA VAL A 94 -12.49 13.32 -14.63
C VAL A 94 -11.02 13.62 -14.40
N ARG A 95 -10.28 13.74 -15.49
CA ARG A 95 -8.87 14.13 -15.49
C ARG A 95 -8.75 15.61 -15.81
N ASN A 96 -7.78 16.26 -15.17
CA ASN A 96 -7.37 17.61 -15.54
C ASN A 96 -6.28 17.48 -16.61
N SER A 97 -6.64 17.57 -17.90
CA SER A 97 -5.69 17.39 -19.00
C SER A 97 -4.74 18.59 -19.14
N ALA A 98 -5.22 19.79 -18.78
CA ALA A 98 -4.45 21.01 -18.64
C ALA A 98 -5.12 21.93 -17.59
N PRO A 99 -4.43 22.95 -17.04
CA PRO A 99 -5.03 23.87 -16.08
C PRO A 99 -6.37 24.45 -16.59
N GLY A 100 -7.45 24.20 -15.84
CA GLY A 100 -8.82 24.59 -16.22
C GLY A 100 -9.49 23.74 -17.32
N GLN A 101 -8.82 22.72 -17.86
CA GLN A 101 -9.36 21.80 -18.86
C GLN A 101 -9.64 20.43 -18.24
N TRP A 102 -10.91 20.07 -18.18
CA TRP A 102 -11.39 18.85 -17.57
C TRP A 102 -11.98 17.92 -18.64
N GLU A 103 -11.52 16.67 -18.63
CA GLU A 103 -11.97 15.65 -19.56
C GLU A 103 -12.49 14.46 -18.78
N THR A 104 -13.60 13.87 -19.25
CA THR A 104 -14.09 12.62 -18.68
C THR A 104 -13.26 11.47 -19.24
N GLU A 105 -12.60 10.72 -18.36
CA GLU A 105 -11.83 9.54 -18.76
C GLU A 105 -12.76 8.34 -18.97
N TRP A 106 -13.67 8.13 -18.02
CA TRP A 106 -14.71 7.13 -18.13
C TRP A 106 -15.91 7.50 -17.27
N VAL A 107 -17.07 6.98 -17.65
CA VAL A 107 -18.28 6.95 -16.83
C VAL A 107 -18.75 5.51 -16.80
N ARG A 108 -19.18 5.05 -15.63
CA ARG A 108 -19.79 3.73 -15.47
C ARG A 108 -20.95 3.81 -14.50
N CYS A 109 -21.85 2.86 -14.61
CA CYS A 109 -22.85 2.64 -13.57
C CYS A 109 -22.43 1.47 -12.70
N ARG A 110 -22.66 1.54 -11.39
CA ARG A 110 -22.48 0.36 -10.55
C ARG A 110 -23.41 -0.80 -10.92
N GLN A 111 -24.52 -0.50 -11.59
CA GLN A 111 -25.54 -1.47 -11.99
C GLN A 111 -25.43 -1.91 -13.47
N ASP A 112 -24.32 -1.60 -14.15
CA ASP A 112 -24.19 -1.70 -15.62
C ASP A 112 -24.27 -3.11 -16.21
N SER A 113 -24.14 -4.17 -15.41
CA SER A 113 -24.11 -5.53 -15.96
C SER A 113 -25.42 -5.98 -16.64
N SER A 114 -26.51 -5.21 -16.55
CA SER A 114 -27.83 -5.65 -17.02
C SER A 114 -28.77 -4.59 -17.62
N LEU A 115 -28.41 -3.29 -17.68
CA LEU A 115 -29.39 -2.23 -17.96
C LEU A 115 -29.06 -1.41 -19.21
N PHE A 116 -29.77 -1.66 -20.32
CA PHE A 116 -29.71 -0.85 -21.56
C PHE A 116 -30.00 0.65 -21.36
N SER A 117 -30.81 1.00 -20.36
CA SER A 117 -31.12 2.40 -20.03
C SER A 117 -29.91 3.18 -19.52
N VAL A 118 -28.89 2.52 -19.00
CA VAL A 118 -27.69 3.15 -18.45
C VAL A 118 -26.77 3.66 -19.55
N ARG A 119 -26.52 2.87 -20.59
CA ARG A 119 -25.74 3.29 -21.77
C ARG A 119 -26.34 4.52 -22.47
N ALA A 120 -27.66 4.70 -22.38
CA ALA A 120 -28.33 5.88 -22.91
C ALA A 120 -28.13 7.15 -22.07
N VAL A 121 -27.79 7.01 -20.78
CA VAL A 121 -27.63 8.12 -19.84
C VAL A 121 -26.18 8.60 -19.77
N GLU A 122 -25.21 7.74 -20.08
CA GLU A 122 -23.77 8.07 -20.09
C GLU A 122 -23.42 9.36 -20.87
N PRO A 123 -23.90 9.56 -22.12
CA PRO A 123 -23.57 10.76 -22.90
C PRO A 123 -24.15 12.06 -22.31
N LEU A 124 -25.20 11.96 -21.48
CA LEU A 124 -25.82 13.09 -20.78
C LEU A 124 -25.09 13.41 -19.46
N VAL A 125 -24.40 12.42 -18.89
CA VAL A 125 -23.74 12.52 -17.59
C VAL A 125 -22.34 13.09 -17.73
N ALA A 126 -21.55 12.64 -18.71
CA ALA A 126 -20.19 13.13 -18.93
C ALA A 126 -20.10 14.67 -18.97
N PRO A 127 -20.87 15.39 -19.82
CA PRO A 127 -20.83 16.86 -19.85
C PRO A 127 -21.35 17.51 -18.57
N ALA A 128 -22.36 16.91 -17.90
CA ALA A 128 -22.89 17.44 -16.66
C ALA A 128 -21.90 17.30 -15.49
N VAL A 129 -21.17 16.19 -15.44
CA VAL A 129 -20.10 15.94 -14.46
C VAL A 129 -18.95 16.92 -14.67
N ILE A 130 -18.52 17.15 -15.91
CA ILE A 130 -17.50 18.17 -16.23
C ILE A 130 -17.95 19.54 -15.72
N SER A 131 -19.18 19.95 -16.03
CA SER A 131 -19.70 21.25 -15.59
C SER A 131 -19.73 21.39 -14.06
N ILE A 132 -20.08 20.33 -13.32
CA ILE A 132 -20.04 20.33 -11.85
C ILE A 132 -18.61 20.46 -11.34
N VAL A 133 -17.65 19.76 -11.95
CA VAL A 133 -16.23 19.85 -11.59
C VAL A 133 -15.69 21.27 -11.82
N GLU A 134 -15.99 21.87 -12.98
CA GLU A 134 -15.61 23.25 -13.31
C GLU A 134 -16.20 24.25 -12.31
N GLN A 135 -17.48 24.11 -11.95
CA GLN A 135 -18.14 24.98 -10.95
C GLN A 135 -17.52 24.88 -9.56
N GLN A 136 -16.86 23.76 -9.24
CA GLN A 136 -16.23 23.53 -7.95
C GLN A 136 -14.69 23.70 -7.99
N GLU A 137 -14.12 24.19 -9.09
CA GLU A 137 -12.67 24.23 -9.32
C GLU A 137 -11.88 24.82 -8.13
N VAL A 138 -12.31 25.96 -7.60
CA VAL A 138 -11.66 26.61 -6.44
C VAL A 138 -11.63 25.70 -5.22
N ARG A 139 -12.71 24.94 -4.98
CA ARG A 139 -12.81 24.01 -3.85
C ARG A 139 -12.07 22.71 -4.10
N LEU A 140 -11.85 22.35 -5.37
CA LEU A 140 -11.10 21.15 -5.76
C LEU A 140 -9.58 21.29 -5.56
N GLN A 141 -9.03 22.50 -5.63
CA GLN A 141 -7.58 22.72 -5.52
C GLN A 141 -6.94 22.04 -4.30
N PRO A 142 -7.49 22.17 -3.06
CA PRO A 142 -6.97 21.43 -1.90
C PRO A 142 -7.01 19.90 -2.06
N LEU A 143 -8.03 19.35 -2.73
CA LEU A 143 -8.13 17.90 -2.98
C LEU A 143 -7.02 17.44 -3.94
N LEU A 144 -6.77 18.20 -5.00
CA LEU A 144 -5.73 17.89 -5.97
C LEU A 144 -4.33 17.96 -5.37
N VAL A 145 -4.08 18.95 -4.50
CA VAL A 145 -2.84 19.03 -3.72
C VAL A 145 -2.69 17.80 -2.84
N TYR A 146 -3.74 17.41 -2.10
CA TYR A 146 -3.70 16.20 -1.27
C TYR A 146 -3.41 14.92 -2.08
N ALA A 147 -4.01 14.77 -3.26
CA ALA A 147 -3.71 13.64 -4.16
C ALA A 147 -2.22 13.60 -4.55
N ARG A 148 -1.66 14.75 -4.95
CA ARG A 148 -0.24 14.88 -5.30
C ARG A 148 0.68 14.56 -4.13
N GLU A 149 0.38 15.08 -2.94
CA GLU A 149 1.17 14.83 -1.73
C GLU A 149 1.14 13.35 -1.34
N ARG A 150 -0.03 12.71 -1.43
CA ARG A 150 -0.19 11.29 -1.17
C ARG A 150 0.62 10.44 -2.15
N GLU A 151 0.59 10.78 -3.44
CA GLU A 151 1.38 10.09 -4.47
C GLU A 151 2.88 10.28 -4.24
N ALA A 152 3.31 11.50 -3.94
CA ALA A 152 4.71 11.78 -3.58
C ALA A 152 5.15 10.98 -2.34
N GLY A 153 4.26 10.83 -1.35
CA GLY A 153 4.50 9.98 -0.18
C GLY A 153 4.66 8.50 -0.54
N HIS A 154 3.83 7.99 -1.45
CA HIS A 154 3.94 6.61 -1.95
C HIS A 154 5.25 6.39 -2.73
N ALA A 155 5.59 7.30 -3.64
CA ALA A 155 6.85 7.27 -4.37
C ALA A 155 8.06 7.31 -3.42
N LEU A 156 8.03 8.15 -2.39
CA LEU A 156 9.08 8.21 -1.38
C LEU A 156 9.20 6.89 -0.60
N ALA A 157 8.09 6.27 -0.22
CA ALA A 157 8.08 4.98 0.46
C ALA A 157 8.72 3.88 -0.42
N LEU A 158 8.44 3.88 -1.72
CA LEU A 158 9.09 2.97 -2.68
C LEU A 158 10.60 3.23 -2.76
N VAL A 159 11.03 4.49 -2.86
CA VAL A 159 12.46 4.85 -2.85
C VAL A 159 13.14 4.35 -1.57
N GLN A 160 12.51 4.52 -0.41
CA GLN A 160 13.04 4.05 0.87
C GLN A 160 13.15 2.52 0.90
N LYS A 161 12.13 1.81 0.41
CA LYS A 161 12.16 0.35 0.29
C LYS A 161 13.30 -0.12 -0.59
N CYS A 162 13.46 0.44 -1.79
CA CYS A 162 14.57 0.11 -2.69
C CYS A 162 15.93 0.35 -2.04
N ARG A 163 16.09 1.47 -1.30
CA ARG A 163 17.33 1.74 -0.55
C ARG A 163 17.62 0.69 0.52
N GLN A 164 16.60 0.23 1.23
CA GLN A 164 16.75 -0.85 2.22
C GLN A 164 17.17 -2.15 1.57
N GLU A 165 16.54 -2.53 0.45
CA GLU A 165 16.87 -3.74 -0.31
C GLU A 165 18.31 -3.70 -0.84
N VAL A 166 18.77 -2.56 -1.36
CA VAL A 166 20.16 -2.37 -1.80
C VAL A 166 21.14 -2.50 -0.64
N ALA A 167 20.83 -1.90 0.51
CA ALA A 167 21.66 -2.00 1.70
C ALA A 167 21.73 -3.45 2.23
N GLU A 168 20.62 -4.18 2.18
CA GLU A 168 20.58 -5.59 2.55
C GLU A 168 21.37 -6.48 1.59
N ALA A 169 21.18 -6.30 0.28
CA ALA A 169 21.94 -7.00 -0.75
C ALA A 169 23.45 -6.74 -0.58
N SER A 170 23.84 -5.49 -0.28
CA SER A 170 25.24 -5.13 -0.02
C SER A 170 25.81 -5.83 1.23
N ARG A 171 25.02 -5.96 2.30
CA ARG A 171 25.46 -6.71 3.50
C ARG A 171 25.62 -8.20 3.20
N ARG A 172 24.69 -8.80 2.45
CA ARG A 172 24.77 -10.21 2.02
C ARG A 172 25.98 -10.44 1.11
N LEU A 173 26.26 -9.52 0.19
CA LEU A 173 27.44 -9.58 -0.67
C LEU A 173 28.74 -9.55 0.15
N ARG A 174 28.90 -8.57 1.06
CA ARG A 174 30.09 -8.50 1.92
C ARG A 174 30.27 -9.75 2.79
N ALA A 175 29.18 -10.32 3.29
CA ALA A 175 29.23 -11.56 4.05
C ALA A 175 29.71 -12.73 3.17
N ALA A 176 29.18 -12.86 1.95
CA ALA A 176 29.59 -13.87 0.99
C ALA A 176 31.06 -13.69 0.55
N GLU A 177 31.52 -12.46 0.34
CA GLU A 177 32.92 -12.16 0.02
C GLU A 177 33.85 -12.48 1.18
N ALA A 178 33.45 -12.17 2.42
CA ALA A 178 34.20 -12.52 3.62
C ALA A 178 34.31 -14.05 3.79
N ASP A 179 33.21 -14.78 3.57
CA ASP A 179 33.22 -16.24 3.60
C ASP A 179 34.07 -16.82 2.47
N PHE A 180 33.98 -16.28 1.27
CA PHE A 180 34.86 -16.66 0.15
C PHE A 180 36.34 -16.46 0.49
N ALA A 181 36.69 -15.30 1.06
CA ALA A 181 38.05 -14.99 1.46
C ALA A 181 38.59 -15.95 2.54
N ARG A 182 37.76 -16.42 3.47
CA ARG A 182 38.15 -17.42 4.49
C ARG A 182 38.64 -18.73 3.89
N HIS A 183 38.16 -19.10 2.71
CA HIS A 183 38.59 -20.32 2.03
C HIS A 183 39.96 -20.20 1.35
N GLY A 184 40.47 -18.98 1.15
CA GLY A 184 41.80 -18.75 0.57
C GLY A 184 41.95 -19.24 -0.88
N VAL A 185 40.84 -19.49 -1.59
CA VAL A 185 40.84 -19.99 -2.96
C VAL A 185 40.80 -18.81 -3.93
N PRO A 186 41.63 -18.79 -4.99
CA PRO A 186 41.52 -17.79 -6.05
C PRO A 186 40.16 -17.82 -6.75
N SER A 187 39.61 -16.64 -7.06
CA SER A 187 38.28 -16.48 -7.69
C SER A 187 38.12 -17.27 -8.99
N GLN A 188 39.17 -17.35 -9.80
CA GLN A 188 39.19 -18.12 -11.05
C GLN A 188 38.98 -19.62 -10.80
N ARG A 189 39.67 -20.19 -9.80
CA ARG A 189 39.53 -21.61 -9.45
C ARG A 189 38.14 -21.91 -8.89
N ALA A 190 37.57 -20.99 -8.13
CA ALA A 190 36.20 -21.13 -7.62
C ALA A 190 35.15 -21.13 -8.74
N HIS A 191 35.31 -20.30 -9.78
CA HIS A 191 34.45 -20.30 -10.96
C HIS A 191 34.53 -21.63 -11.72
N GLU A 192 35.74 -22.16 -11.96
CA GLU A 192 35.92 -23.45 -12.62
C GLU A 192 35.19 -24.59 -11.89
N VAL A 193 35.26 -24.60 -10.55
CA VAL A 193 34.58 -25.59 -9.72
C VAL A 193 33.06 -25.40 -9.79
N LEU A 194 32.57 -24.16 -9.73
CA LEU A 194 31.15 -23.85 -9.87
C LEU A 194 30.60 -24.30 -11.24
N ASP A 195 31.32 -24.05 -12.32
CA ASP A 195 30.94 -24.46 -13.67
C ASP A 195 30.93 -25.98 -13.84
N ALA A 196 31.87 -26.68 -13.20
CA ALA A 196 31.89 -28.15 -13.19
C ALA A 196 30.71 -28.72 -12.39
N LEU A 197 30.36 -28.12 -11.25
CA LEU A 197 29.21 -28.52 -10.43
C LEU A 197 27.88 -28.24 -11.13
N THR A 198 27.76 -27.10 -11.81
CA THR A 198 26.54 -26.72 -12.54
C THR A 198 26.30 -27.65 -13.72
N ARG A 199 27.34 -27.96 -14.51
CA ARG A 199 27.26 -28.96 -15.58
C ARG A 199 26.87 -30.34 -15.06
N LYS A 200 27.47 -30.80 -13.96
CA LYS A 200 27.09 -32.08 -13.33
C LYS A 200 25.66 -32.08 -12.82
N ARG A 201 25.18 -30.97 -12.25
CA ARG A 201 23.79 -30.80 -11.81
C ARG A 201 22.83 -30.93 -12.98
N ASP A 202 23.07 -30.21 -14.06
CA ASP A 202 22.20 -30.23 -15.25
C ASP A 202 22.24 -31.61 -15.93
N THR A 203 23.38 -32.32 -15.83
CA THR A 203 23.48 -33.73 -16.23
C THR A 203 22.61 -34.61 -15.32
N LEU A 204 22.72 -34.51 -13.99
CA LEU A 204 21.93 -35.31 -13.04
C LEU A 204 20.41 -35.09 -13.16
N TRP A 205 19.96 -33.86 -13.40
CA TRP A 205 18.53 -33.58 -13.65
C TRP A 205 18.08 -33.93 -15.07
N GLY A 206 18.97 -33.93 -16.05
CA GLY A 206 18.70 -34.45 -17.40
C GLY A 206 18.46 -35.96 -17.42
N TRP A 207 19.16 -36.71 -16.56
CA TRP A 207 18.98 -38.17 -16.42
C TRP A 207 17.71 -38.57 -15.67
N LEU A 208 17.09 -37.67 -14.89
CA LEU A 208 15.84 -37.91 -14.15
C LEU A 208 14.57 -37.57 -14.97
N ARG A 209 14.71 -37.06 -16.20
CA ARG A 209 13.59 -36.71 -17.11
C ARG A 209 13.39 -37.70 -18.27
N HIS A 210 14.22 -38.74 -18.35
CA HIS A 210 14.11 -39.86 -19.31
C HIS A 210 13.88 -41.16 -18.56
#